data_AF-A0A522AI60-F1
#
_entry.id   AF-A0A522AI60-F1
#
_cell.length_a   1.000
_cell.length_b   1.000
_cell.length_c   1.000
_cell.angle_alpha   90.00
_cell.angle_beta   90.00
_cell.angle_gamma   90.00
#
_symmetry.space_group_name_H-M   'P 1'
#
loop_
_entity.id
_entity.type
_entity.pdbx_description
1 polymer ?
#
loop_
_entity_poly.entity_id
_entity_poly.type
_entity_poly.pdbx_seq_one_letter_code
_entity_poly.pdbx_strand_id
1 'polypeptide(L)'
;GQLAPKNLFDVRPDLCAMTLIFRLKEKNAHTIFGGVADELKKDGVELVEATPWLKALMPGKDFSLGPKLKAEQREDVEFGLRIAKETSRLEIGQTVVVKEGTVLAVEGFEGTDKCLARGGELAGKDGGAVGVKVAKLNHDMRFDLPCIGPQTLETCAAGKFSAFAFEAGRSLLLEQETCAELAKRHKISVATIG
;
A
#
# COMPACT_ATOMS: atom_id res chain seq x y z
N GLY A 1 13.70 0.52 0.63
CA GLY A 1 13.59 -0.09 -0.71
C GLY A 1 12.50 -1.13 -0.68
N GLN A 2 11.81 -1.34 -1.81
CA GLN A 2 10.73 -2.34 -1.89
C GLN A 2 11.32 -3.75 -1.90
N LEU A 3 10.86 -4.62 -1.01
CA LEU A 3 11.28 -6.02 -0.96
C LEU A 3 10.29 -6.84 -1.77
N ALA A 4 10.74 -7.39 -2.90
CA ALA A 4 9.88 -8.16 -3.80
C ALA A 4 9.77 -9.61 -3.29
N PRO A 5 8.56 -10.12 -2.97
CA PRO A 5 8.39 -11.48 -2.45
C PRO A 5 8.93 -12.57 -3.38
N LYS A 6 8.96 -12.32 -4.70
CA LYS A 6 9.58 -13.21 -5.70
C LYS A 6 11.03 -13.55 -5.37
N ASN A 7 11.76 -12.63 -4.73
CA ASN A 7 13.17 -12.82 -4.43
C ASN A 7 13.37 -14.05 -3.57
N LEU A 8 12.41 -14.43 -2.73
CA LEU A 8 12.46 -15.65 -1.92
C LEU A 8 12.80 -16.92 -2.74
N PHE A 9 12.38 -16.97 -4.01
CA PHE A 9 12.63 -18.09 -4.90
C PHE A 9 13.92 -17.94 -5.72
N ASP A 10 14.52 -16.75 -5.71
CA ASP A 10 15.71 -16.39 -6.50
C ASP A 10 16.97 -16.19 -5.63
N VAL A 11 16.88 -16.28 -4.29
CA VAL A 11 18.05 -16.14 -3.40
C VAL A 11 18.93 -17.39 -3.41
N ARG A 12 20.24 -17.19 -3.22
CA ARG A 12 21.17 -18.25 -2.82
C ARG A 12 21.48 -18.11 -1.33
N PRO A 13 20.79 -18.87 -0.45
CA PRO A 13 20.94 -18.71 1.00
C PRO A 13 22.24 -19.34 1.50
N ASP A 14 22.86 -18.70 2.49
CA ASP A 14 23.94 -19.33 3.26
C ASP A 14 23.37 -20.33 4.29
N LEU A 15 24.24 -20.99 5.07
CA LEU A 15 23.81 -21.99 6.04
C LEU A 15 22.87 -21.42 7.11
N CYS A 16 23.08 -20.16 7.51
CA CYS A 16 22.26 -19.46 8.49
C CYS A 16 20.85 -19.22 7.93
N ALA A 17 20.76 -18.59 6.77
CA ALA A 17 19.51 -18.31 6.07
C ALA A 17 18.76 -19.61 5.71
N MET A 18 19.47 -20.68 5.32
CA MET A 18 18.85 -21.99 5.09
C MET A 18 18.20 -22.53 6.36
N THR A 19 18.92 -22.51 7.48
CA THR A 19 18.42 -23.00 8.77
C THR A 19 17.18 -22.22 9.21
N LEU A 20 17.19 -20.90 9.03
CA LEU A 20 16.06 -20.03 9.29
C LEU A 20 14.87 -20.39 8.40
N ILE A 21 15.03 -20.43 7.07
CA ILE A 21 13.96 -20.70 6.11
C ILE A 21 13.31 -22.06 6.34
N PHE A 22 14.08 -23.09 6.72
CA PHE A 22 13.56 -24.43 7.03
C PHE A 22 12.76 -24.50 8.33
N ARG A 23 12.99 -23.59 9.29
CA ARG A 23 12.25 -23.54 10.56
C ARG A 23 10.91 -22.82 10.42
N LEU A 24 10.73 -21.99 9.39
CA LEU A 24 9.48 -21.25 9.18
C LEU A 24 8.36 -22.19 8.71
N LYS A 25 7.26 -22.24 9.48
CA LYS A 25 6.06 -23.03 9.16
C LYS A 25 5.35 -22.52 7.90
N GLU A 26 5.28 -21.20 7.77
CA GLU A 26 4.74 -20.49 6.61
C GLU A 26 5.82 -19.54 6.08
N LYS A 27 5.90 -19.39 4.76
CA LYS A 27 6.92 -18.56 4.11
C LYS A 27 6.29 -17.28 3.53
N ASN A 28 5.68 -16.49 4.41
CA ASN A 28 5.11 -15.19 4.06
C ASN A 28 6.05 -14.08 4.55
N ALA A 29 5.81 -12.83 4.11
CA ALA A 29 6.64 -11.69 4.47
C ALA A 29 6.81 -11.55 5.99
N HIS A 30 5.71 -11.69 6.75
CA HIS A 30 5.73 -11.51 8.20
C HIS A 30 6.61 -12.55 8.91
N THR A 31 6.48 -13.83 8.57
CA THR A 31 7.29 -14.90 9.18
C THR A 31 8.74 -14.85 8.77
N ILE A 32 9.03 -14.48 7.51
CA ILE A 32 10.40 -14.35 7.01
C ILE A 32 11.11 -13.19 7.71
N PHE A 33 10.51 -11.99 7.74
CA PHE A 33 11.13 -10.83 8.38
C PHE A 33 11.22 -10.99 9.89
N GLY A 34 10.21 -11.59 10.53
CA GLY A 34 10.26 -11.97 11.94
C GLY A 34 11.43 -12.92 12.23
N GLY A 35 11.58 -13.98 11.44
CA GLY A 35 12.70 -14.92 11.59
C GLY A 35 14.07 -14.26 11.42
N VAL A 36 14.21 -13.34 10.45
CA VAL A 36 15.47 -12.58 10.26
C VAL A 36 15.75 -11.68 11.45
N ALA A 37 14.73 -10.99 11.98
CA ALA A 37 14.86 -10.16 13.16
C ALA A 37 15.26 -10.98 14.40
N ASP A 38 14.67 -12.16 14.58
CA ASP A 38 14.99 -13.07 15.70
C ASP A 38 16.41 -13.64 15.59
N GLU A 39 16.90 -13.92 14.38
CA GLU A 39 18.28 -14.38 14.17
C GLU A 39 19.28 -13.28 14.48
N LEU A 40 19.06 -12.06 13.95
CA LEU A 40 19.89 -10.89 14.24
C LEU A 40 19.91 -10.55 15.74
N LYS A 41 18.79 -10.74 16.44
CA LYS A 41 18.69 -10.49 17.87
C LYS A 41 19.61 -11.39 18.70
N LYS A 42 19.89 -12.62 18.25
CA LYS A 42 20.84 -13.52 18.93
C LYS A 42 22.26 -12.95 18.96
N ASP A 43 22.61 -12.17 17.95
CA ASP A 43 23.90 -11.49 17.84
C ASP A 43 23.86 -10.06 18.43
N GLY A 44 22.80 -9.71 19.15
CA GLY A 44 22.66 -8.41 19.83
C GLY A 44 22.17 -7.27 18.92
N VAL A 45 21.71 -7.57 17.70
CA VAL A 45 21.16 -6.58 16.77
C VAL A 45 19.63 -6.56 16.89
N GLU A 46 19.09 -5.51 17.52
CA GLU A 46 17.65 -5.36 17.72
C GLU A 46 16.97 -4.61 16.58
N LEU A 47 15.90 -5.20 16.04
CA LEU A 47 15.03 -4.54 15.07
C LEU A 47 14.04 -3.61 15.77
N VAL A 48 14.19 -2.31 15.55
CA VAL A 48 13.35 -1.25 16.13
C VAL A 48 12.31 -0.71 15.14
N GLU A 49 11.25 -0.11 15.66
CA GLU A 49 10.21 0.52 14.84
C GLU A 49 10.68 1.84 14.23
N ALA A 50 10.62 1.98 12.90
CA ALA A 50 11.08 3.18 12.21
C ALA A 50 10.10 4.36 12.25
N THR A 51 8.83 4.12 12.63
CA THR A 51 7.77 5.14 12.60
C THR A 51 8.08 6.43 13.37
N PRO A 52 8.77 6.44 14.53
CA PRO A 52 9.04 7.69 15.25
C PRO A 52 9.80 8.71 14.41
N TRP A 53 10.69 8.27 13.52
CA TRP A 53 11.46 9.11 12.61
C TRP A 53 10.72 9.42 11.30
N LEU A 54 9.71 8.62 10.95
CA LEU A 54 8.97 8.74 9.70
C LEU A 54 7.64 9.47 9.84
N LYS A 55 7.23 9.88 11.05
CA LYS A 55 5.96 10.60 11.30
C LYS A 55 5.74 11.80 10.38
N ALA A 56 6.79 12.54 10.02
CA ALA A 56 6.69 13.68 9.11
C ALA A 56 6.23 13.29 7.70
N LEU A 57 6.45 12.03 7.30
CA LEU A 57 6.04 11.45 6.03
C LEU A 57 4.72 10.67 6.15
N MET A 58 4.02 10.71 7.30
CA MET A 58 2.78 9.99 7.54
C MET A 58 1.62 10.99 7.66
N PRO A 59 0.89 11.25 6.57
CA PRO A 59 -0.23 12.17 6.58
C PRO A 59 -1.28 11.81 7.65
N GLY A 60 -1.63 12.78 8.49
CA GLY A 60 -2.64 12.64 9.52
C GLY A 60 -4.06 12.78 8.98
N LYS A 61 -5.04 12.86 9.89
CA LYS A 61 -6.44 13.09 9.53
C LYS A 61 -6.61 14.39 8.74
N ASP A 62 -7.62 14.41 7.88
CA ASP A 62 -7.99 15.57 7.04
C ASP A 62 -6.92 16.02 6.03
N PHE A 63 -5.88 15.21 5.82
CA PHE A 63 -4.89 15.49 4.79
C PHE A 63 -5.49 15.32 3.38
N SER A 64 -5.13 16.23 2.48
CA SER A 64 -5.50 16.13 1.07
C SER A 64 -4.49 16.82 0.15
N LEU A 65 -4.38 16.30 -1.09
CA LEU A 65 -3.69 16.93 -2.20
C LEU A 65 -4.60 16.95 -3.44
N GLY A 66 -4.35 17.89 -4.35
CA GLY A 66 -5.13 18.05 -5.56
C GLY A 66 -6.52 18.66 -5.28
N PRO A 67 -7.52 18.38 -6.14
CA PRO A 67 -8.90 18.80 -5.90
C PRO A 67 -9.48 18.18 -4.63
N LYS A 68 -10.50 18.84 -4.06
CA LYS A 68 -11.28 18.23 -2.97
C LYS A 68 -12.12 17.08 -3.50
N LEU A 69 -12.25 16.02 -2.69
CA LEU A 69 -13.16 14.93 -2.95
C LEU A 69 -14.61 15.44 -3.11
N LYS A 70 -15.23 15.03 -4.21
CA LYS A 70 -16.67 15.18 -4.45
C LYS A 70 -17.48 14.15 -3.66
N ALA A 71 -18.79 14.34 -3.58
CA ALA A 71 -19.67 13.47 -2.82
C ALA A 71 -19.63 12.02 -3.33
N GLU A 72 -19.71 11.82 -4.64
CA GLU A 72 -19.71 10.50 -5.29
C GLU A 72 -18.38 9.78 -5.05
N GLN A 73 -17.27 10.52 -5.08
CA GLN A 73 -15.94 9.97 -4.79
C GLN A 73 -15.84 9.54 -3.33
N ARG A 74 -16.46 10.28 -2.40
CA ARG A 74 -16.45 9.94 -0.99
C ARG A 74 -17.22 8.65 -0.72
N GLU A 75 -18.37 8.46 -1.36
CA GLU A 75 -19.14 7.22 -1.28
C GLU A 75 -18.31 6.01 -1.74
N ASP A 76 -17.62 6.15 -2.88
CA ASP A 76 -16.71 5.13 -3.39
C ASP A 76 -15.51 4.89 -2.44
N VAL A 77 -14.93 5.94 -1.88
CA VAL A 77 -13.84 5.82 -0.90
C VAL A 77 -14.30 5.04 0.34
N GLU A 78 -15.48 5.35 0.88
CA GLU A 78 -16.05 4.65 2.05
C GLU A 78 -16.35 3.18 1.74
N PHE A 79 -16.92 2.91 0.56
CA PHE A 79 -17.15 1.56 0.08
C PHE A 79 -15.83 0.78 -0.07
N GLY A 80 -14.85 1.38 -0.75
CA GLY A 80 -13.53 0.80 -0.97
C GLY A 80 -12.78 0.53 0.33
N LEU A 81 -12.87 1.43 1.33
CA LEU A 81 -12.27 1.22 2.65
C LEU A 81 -12.79 -0.07 3.30
N ARG A 82 -14.10 -0.29 3.28
CA ARG A 82 -14.71 -1.50 3.86
C ARG A 82 -14.19 -2.76 3.17
N ILE A 83 -14.13 -2.77 1.84
CA ILE A 83 -13.65 -3.94 1.10
C ILE A 83 -12.14 -4.16 1.32
N ALA A 84 -11.32 -3.10 1.24
CA ALA A 84 -9.89 -3.19 1.45
C ALA A 84 -9.53 -3.75 2.84
N LYS A 85 -10.28 -3.36 3.88
CA LYS A 85 -10.13 -3.92 5.23
C LYS A 85 -10.38 -5.43 5.28
N GLU A 86 -11.42 -5.92 4.62
CA GLU A 86 -11.72 -7.36 4.57
C GLU A 86 -10.68 -8.14 3.76
N THR A 87 -10.29 -7.64 2.59
CA THR A 87 -9.22 -8.25 1.78
C THR A 87 -7.91 -8.32 2.56
N SER A 88 -7.57 -7.24 3.27
CA SER A 88 -6.36 -7.17 4.08
C SER A 88 -6.40 -8.11 5.29
N ARG A 89 -7.58 -8.27 5.92
CA ARG A 89 -7.80 -9.24 7.01
C ARG A 89 -7.56 -10.69 6.56
N LEU A 90 -7.85 -10.99 5.29
CA LEU A 90 -7.58 -12.30 4.68
C LEU A 90 -6.14 -12.47 4.16
N GLU A 91 -5.29 -11.46 4.37
CA GLU A 91 -3.89 -11.44 3.91
C GLU A 91 -3.71 -11.53 2.38
N ILE A 92 -4.73 -11.13 1.60
CA ILE A 92 -4.68 -11.18 0.14
C ILE A 92 -3.95 -9.96 -0.43
N GLY A 93 -4.32 -8.76 0.03
CA GLY A 93 -3.78 -7.49 -0.47
C GLY A 93 -4.33 -6.30 0.30
N GLN A 94 -3.82 -5.11 0.00
CA GLN A 94 -4.06 -3.89 0.77
C GLN A 94 -4.78 -2.80 -0.02
N THR A 95 -4.89 -2.97 -1.33
CA THR A 95 -5.46 -1.97 -2.24
C THR A 95 -6.68 -2.53 -2.96
N VAL A 96 -7.70 -1.71 -3.12
CA VAL A 96 -8.85 -1.98 -3.99
C VAL A 96 -9.08 -0.81 -4.92
N VAL A 97 -9.69 -1.09 -6.07
CA VAL A 97 -10.14 -0.10 -7.03
C VAL A 97 -11.64 -0.25 -7.19
N VAL A 98 -12.35 0.86 -7.02
CA VAL A 98 -13.81 0.91 -7.10
C VAL A 98 -14.26 2.01 -8.04
N LYS A 99 -15.48 1.88 -8.55
CA LYS A 99 -16.17 2.92 -9.31
C LYS A 99 -17.67 2.72 -9.16
N GLU A 100 -18.40 3.75 -8.76
CA GLU A 100 -19.86 3.78 -8.69
C GLU A 100 -20.41 2.57 -7.91
N GLY A 101 -19.80 2.28 -6.75
CA GLY A 101 -20.17 1.17 -5.87
C GLY A 101 -19.76 -0.22 -6.36
N THR A 102 -19.00 -0.34 -7.46
CA THR A 102 -18.52 -1.61 -8.01
C THR A 102 -17.03 -1.79 -7.74
N VAL A 103 -16.63 -2.98 -7.27
CA VAL A 103 -15.21 -3.35 -7.15
C VAL A 103 -14.69 -3.76 -8.52
N LEU A 104 -13.73 -3.01 -9.05
CA LEU A 104 -13.08 -3.29 -10.34
C LEU A 104 -11.84 -4.18 -10.17
N ALA A 105 -11.04 -3.90 -9.14
CA ALA A 105 -9.84 -4.65 -8.86
C ALA A 105 -9.58 -4.74 -7.35
N VAL A 106 -8.96 -5.85 -6.96
CA VAL A 106 -8.45 -6.10 -5.61
C VAL A 106 -7.01 -6.54 -5.78
N GLU A 107 -6.10 -5.94 -5.03
CA GLU A 107 -4.67 -6.26 -5.03
C GLU A 107 -4.48 -7.68 -4.52
N GLY A 108 -3.63 -8.45 -5.21
CA GLY A 108 -3.07 -9.69 -4.72
C GLY A 108 -1.55 -9.66 -4.78
N PHE A 109 -0.96 -10.76 -5.24
CA PHE A 109 0.49 -10.93 -5.31
C PHE A 109 1.19 -9.99 -6.33
N GLU A 110 0.43 -9.38 -7.25
CA GLU A 110 0.98 -8.50 -8.28
C GLU A 110 1.46 -7.13 -7.74
N GLY A 111 0.95 -6.71 -6.59
CA GLY A 111 1.24 -5.44 -5.95
C GLY A 111 0.39 -4.26 -6.43
N THR A 112 0.48 -3.16 -5.69
CA THR A 112 -0.40 -1.98 -5.79
C THR A 112 -0.47 -1.41 -7.21
N ASP A 113 0.66 -1.10 -7.85
CA ASP A 113 0.65 -0.40 -9.15
C ASP A 113 0.04 -1.25 -10.26
N LYS A 114 0.32 -2.56 -10.29
CA LYS A 114 -0.30 -3.47 -11.28
C LYS A 114 -1.80 -3.61 -11.04
N CYS A 115 -2.24 -3.64 -9.77
CA CYS A 115 -3.65 -3.62 -9.42
C CYS A 115 -4.32 -2.32 -9.89
N LEU A 116 -3.68 -1.16 -9.70
CA LEU A 116 -4.21 0.14 -10.14
C LEU A 116 -4.29 0.24 -11.66
N ALA A 117 -3.26 -0.21 -12.38
CA ALA A 117 -3.26 -0.25 -13.85
C ALA A 117 -4.45 -1.08 -14.36
N ARG A 118 -4.61 -2.31 -13.85
CA ARG A 118 -5.74 -3.19 -14.18
C ARG A 118 -7.10 -2.56 -13.82
N GLY A 119 -7.20 -1.94 -12.64
CA GLY A 119 -8.43 -1.25 -12.23
C GLY A 119 -8.78 -0.06 -13.13
N GLY A 120 -7.78 0.68 -13.59
CA GLY A 120 -7.95 1.78 -14.55
C GLY A 120 -8.43 1.31 -15.93
N GLU A 121 -7.90 0.20 -16.43
CA GLU A 121 -8.37 -0.43 -17.68
C GLU A 121 -9.85 -0.85 -17.59
N LEU A 122 -10.27 -1.35 -16.43
CA LEU A 122 -11.64 -1.79 -16.16
C LEU A 122 -12.62 -0.62 -15.87
N ALA A 123 -12.11 0.58 -15.61
CA ALA A 123 -12.93 1.76 -15.31
C ALA A 123 -13.71 2.30 -16.53
N GLY A 124 -13.41 1.78 -17.73
CA GLY A 124 -14.00 2.20 -18.99
C GLY A 124 -13.38 3.48 -19.55
N LYS A 125 -13.84 3.89 -20.73
CA LYS A 125 -13.24 5.00 -21.51
C LYS A 125 -13.18 6.34 -20.76
N ASP A 126 -14.18 6.58 -19.91
CA ASP A 126 -14.36 7.82 -19.15
C ASP A 126 -13.53 7.82 -17.86
N GLY A 127 -12.90 6.70 -17.50
CA GLY A 127 -12.09 6.56 -16.29
C GLY A 127 -12.93 6.77 -15.03
N GLY A 128 -12.39 7.52 -14.08
CA GLY A 128 -13.12 7.94 -12.88
C GLY A 128 -12.97 7.03 -11.67
N ALA A 129 -12.20 5.95 -11.79
CA ALA A 129 -11.98 5.01 -10.69
C ALA A 129 -11.38 5.68 -9.44
N VAL A 130 -11.68 5.07 -8.30
CA VAL A 130 -11.19 5.45 -6.98
C VAL A 130 -10.34 4.31 -6.45
N GLY A 131 -9.07 4.59 -6.16
CA GLY A 131 -8.18 3.66 -5.46
C GLY A 131 -8.29 3.86 -3.95
N VAL A 132 -8.33 2.77 -3.18
CA VAL A 132 -8.28 2.82 -1.71
C VAL A 132 -7.24 1.85 -1.19
N LYS A 133 -6.32 2.33 -0.35
CA LYS A 133 -5.24 1.53 0.25
C LYS A 133 -5.30 1.56 1.77
N VAL A 134 -5.18 0.40 2.40
CA VAL A 134 -5.20 0.23 3.86
C VAL A 134 -3.91 -0.38 4.38
N ALA A 135 -3.56 -0.09 5.62
CA ALA A 135 -2.52 -0.79 6.33
C ALA A 135 -3.06 -2.12 6.87
N LYS A 136 -2.22 -3.16 6.88
CA LYS A 136 -2.62 -4.51 7.31
C LYS A 136 -3.17 -4.49 8.74
N LEU A 137 -4.12 -5.38 9.03
CA LEU A 137 -4.53 -5.63 10.41
C LEU A 137 -3.36 -6.31 11.14
N ASN A 138 -2.95 -5.79 12.30
CA ASN A 138 -1.73 -6.22 13.02
C ASN A 138 -0.43 -6.05 12.22
N HIS A 139 -0.35 -5.00 11.40
CA HIS A 139 0.85 -4.70 10.63
C HIS A 139 2.07 -4.53 11.54
N ASP A 140 3.15 -5.26 11.25
CA ASP A 140 4.43 -5.04 11.93
C ASP A 140 5.09 -3.79 11.35
N MET A 141 4.88 -2.67 12.06
CA MET A 141 5.36 -1.35 11.67
C MET A 141 6.89 -1.21 11.68
N ARG A 142 7.62 -2.23 12.12
CA ARG A 142 9.09 -2.23 12.12
C ARG A 142 9.69 -2.38 10.73
N PHE A 143 9.02 -3.09 9.82
CA PHE A 143 9.61 -3.44 8.52
C PHE A 143 8.66 -3.33 7.33
N ASP A 144 7.35 -3.21 7.54
CA ASP A 144 6.38 -3.18 6.44
C ASP A 144 5.42 -2.00 6.61
N LEU A 145 5.86 -0.80 6.20
CA LEU A 145 5.00 0.38 6.18
C LEU A 145 4.39 0.55 4.79
N PRO A 146 3.04 0.63 4.65
CA PRO A 146 2.41 0.92 3.38
C PRO A 146 2.94 2.25 2.83
N CYS A 147 3.35 2.26 1.58
CA CYS A 147 3.86 3.46 0.92
C CYS A 147 2.99 3.85 -0.27
N ILE A 148 2.94 5.16 -0.49
CA ILE A 148 2.36 5.83 -1.66
C ILE A 148 3.38 6.87 -2.10
N GLY A 149 3.58 7.02 -3.40
CA GLY A 149 4.52 8.00 -3.94
C GLY A 149 4.19 8.38 -5.38
N PRO A 150 5.12 9.08 -6.06
CA PRO A 150 4.91 9.59 -7.41
C PRO A 150 4.48 8.51 -8.40
N GLN A 151 5.13 7.34 -8.37
CA GLN A 151 4.81 6.20 -9.24
C GLN A 151 3.35 5.73 -9.08
N THR A 152 2.81 5.72 -7.86
CA THR A 152 1.40 5.37 -7.61
C THR A 152 0.47 6.39 -8.26
N LEU A 153 0.78 7.69 -8.14
CA LEU A 153 -0.03 8.74 -8.77
C LEU A 153 0.11 8.79 -10.29
N GLU A 154 1.29 8.48 -10.84
CA GLU A 154 1.49 8.31 -12.28
C GLU A 154 0.64 7.14 -12.81
N THR A 155 0.60 6.03 -12.08
CA THR A 155 -0.25 4.88 -12.41
C THR A 155 -1.73 5.26 -12.37
N CYS A 156 -2.16 5.98 -11.34
CA CYS A 156 -3.52 6.53 -11.25
C CYS A 156 -3.83 7.49 -12.41
N ALA A 157 -2.88 8.34 -12.79
CA ALA A 157 -3.04 9.28 -13.90
C ALA A 157 -3.20 8.55 -15.24
N ALA A 158 -2.36 7.54 -15.50
CA ALA A 158 -2.46 6.71 -16.69
C ALA A 158 -3.81 5.97 -16.76
N GLY A 159 -4.30 5.48 -15.61
CA GLY A 159 -5.62 4.86 -15.47
C GLY A 159 -6.80 5.83 -15.36
N LYS A 160 -6.59 7.15 -15.51
CA LYS A 160 -7.62 8.20 -15.38
C LYS A 160 -8.44 8.12 -14.07
N PHE A 161 -7.78 7.83 -12.97
CA PHE A 161 -8.42 7.79 -11.65
C PHE A 161 -8.92 9.18 -11.26
N SER A 162 -10.05 9.24 -10.57
CA SER A 162 -10.59 10.49 -10.04
C SER A 162 -10.10 10.75 -8.61
N ALA A 163 -9.80 9.70 -7.86
CA ALA A 163 -9.29 9.80 -6.50
C ALA A 163 -8.41 8.61 -6.08
N PHE A 164 -7.56 8.85 -5.09
CA PHE A 164 -6.82 7.82 -4.36
C PHE A 164 -6.85 8.12 -2.86
N ALA A 165 -7.38 7.20 -2.07
CA ALA A 165 -7.50 7.36 -0.62
C ALA A 165 -6.67 6.33 0.15
N PHE A 166 -6.20 6.72 1.33
CA PHE A 166 -5.38 5.83 2.17
C PHE A 166 -5.51 6.13 3.66
N GLU A 167 -5.18 5.16 4.52
CA GLU A 167 -5.36 5.33 5.97
C GLU A 167 -4.46 6.43 6.57
N ALA A 168 -5.10 7.35 7.32
CA ALA A 168 -4.43 8.40 8.07
C ALA A 168 -3.46 7.82 9.09
N GLY A 169 -2.23 8.36 9.14
CA GLY A 169 -1.22 7.99 10.13
C GLY A 169 -0.73 6.55 10.06
N ARG A 170 -1.08 5.80 8.99
CA ARG A 170 -0.70 4.39 8.81
C ARG A 170 0.02 4.11 7.50
N SER A 171 0.18 5.11 6.64
CA SER A 171 0.92 4.99 5.37
C SER A 171 1.92 6.12 5.22
N LEU A 172 3.03 5.84 4.56
CA LEU A 172 4.01 6.84 4.13
C LEU A 172 3.57 7.47 2.81
N LEU A 173 3.65 8.79 2.74
CA LEU A 173 3.58 9.56 1.51
C LEU A 173 4.98 10.05 1.14
N LEU A 174 5.57 9.37 0.17
CA LEU A 174 6.91 9.67 -0.35
C LEU A 174 6.82 10.84 -1.32
N GLU A 175 7.84 11.72 -1.30
CA GLU A 175 7.96 12.84 -2.23
C GLU A 175 6.67 13.66 -2.34
N GLN A 176 6.16 14.13 -1.20
CA GLN A 176 4.86 14.80 -1.09
C GLN A 176 4.70 15.98 -2.06
N GLU A 177 5.76 16.76 -2.30
CA GLU A 177 5.74 17.88 -3.25
C GLU A 177 5.47 17.39 -4.68
N THR A 178 6.25 16.41 -5.16
CA THR A 178 6.03 15.75 -6.45
C THR A 178 4.62 15.16 -6.54
N CYS A 179 4.14 14.52 -5.47
CA CYS A 179 2.79 13.98 -5.42
C CYS A 179 1.73 15.08 -5.54
N ALA A 180 1.93 16.24 -4.90
CA ALA A 180 1.02 17.37 -4.96
C ALA A 180 0.94 17.96 -6.37
N GLU A 181 2.08 18.06 -7.06
CA GLU A 181 2.14 18.52 -8.45
C GLU A 181 1.41 17.56 -9.39
N LEU A 182 1.65 16.25 -9.26
CA LEU A 182 0.97 15.22 -10.04
C LEU A 182 -0.54 15.23 -9.80
N ALA A 183 -0.97 15.25 -8.54
CA ALA A 183 -2.38 15.31 -8.16
C ALA A 183 -3.08 16.53 -8.77
N LYS A 184 -2.44 17.71 -8.71
CA LYS A 184 -2.96 18.95 -9.30
C LYS A 184 -3.01 18.87 -10.84
N ARG A 185 -1.93 18.41 -11.48
CA ARG A 185 -1.81 18.30 -12.95
C ARG A 185 -2.87 17.38 -13.54
N HIS A 186 -3.07 16.22 -12.90
CA HIS A 186 -3.99 15.18 -13.39
C HIS A 186 -5.39 15.27 -12.78
N LYS A 187 -5.65 16.26 -11.91
CA LYS A 187 -6.92 16.46 -11.21
C LYS A 187 -7.37 15.24 -10.39
N ILE A 188 -6.40 14.55 -9.79
CA ILE A 188 -6.63 13.40 -8.92
C ILE A 188 -6.78 13.92 -7.49
N SER A 189 -7.87 13.56 -6.82
CA SER A 189 -8.05 13.87 -5.40
C SER A 189 -7.29 12.83 -4.57
N VAL A 190 -6.30 13.25 -3.79
CA VAL A 190 -5.56 12.35 -2.91
C VAL A 190 -5.92 12.73 -1.47
N ALA A 191 -6.38 11.77 -0.66
CA ALA A 191 -6.84 12.09 0.69
C ALA A 191 -6.62 10.96 1.68
N THR A 192 -6.46 11.33 2.95
CA THR A 192 -6.47 10.35 4.04
C THR A 192 -7.89 10.01 4.47
N ILE A 193 -8.08 8.78 4.97
CA ILE A 193 -9.32 8.27 5.55
C ILE A 193 -9.07 7.58 6.89
N GLY A 194 -10.07 7.62 7.78
CA GLY A 194 -10.00 7.03 9.13
C GLY A 194 -9.51 7.99 10.22
#